data_AF-A0A7C6EEE8-F1
#
_entry.id   AF-A0A7C6EEE8-F1
#
_cell.length_a   1.000
_cell.length_b   1.000
_cell.length_c   1.000
_cell.angle_alpha   90.00
_cell.angle_beta   90.00
_cell.angle_gamma   90.00
#
_symmetry.space_group_name_H-M   'P 1'
#
loop_
_entity.id
_entity.type
_entity.pdbx_description
1 polymer ?
#
loop_
_entity_poly.entity_id
_entity_poly.type
_entity_poly.pdbx_seq_one_letter_code
_entity_poly.pdbx_strand_id
1 'polypeptide(L)'
;MVSGDKTQEFIRGTLLVKIKDDLKGWRIFNKADMLSVAYYHSRRFFLTLPNWALRVSPEITGKPDLAVFESNELRAVLQFEFALVPKQFRYFPKMVFEDKAKMLKNLLSLLREKKVSGWLFGIYDTDEAVFYPTLTDKSKTSPLFWLPINVREFQDYRVWRKKWDELKEKLF
;
A
#
# COMPACT_ATOMS: atom_id res chain seq x y z
N MET A 1 17.89 -20.89 1.14
CA MET A 1 17.38 -19.69 0.45
C MET A 1 15.97 -19.99 -0.03
N VAL A 2 14.95 -19.37 0.57
CA VAL A 2 13.57 -19.55 0.10
C VAL A 2 13.42 -18.73 -1.18
N SER A 3 12.95 -19.37 -2.26
CA SER A 3 12.67 -18.78 -3.57
C SER A 3 11.94 -17.43 -3.43
N GLY A 4 12.44 -16.38 -4.10
CA GLY A 4 12.01 -14.99 -3.94
C GLY A 4 10.50 -14.72 -3.98
N ASP A 5 9.71 -15.53 -4.69
CA ASP A 5 8.24 -15.41 -4.74
C ASP A 5 7.59 -15.63 -3.36
N LYS A 6 8.01 -16.65 -2.60
CA LYS A 6 7.38 -16.98 -1.31
C LYS A 6 7.67 -15.94 -0.23
N THR A 7 8.86 -15.34 -0.27
CA THR A 7 9.23 -14.28 0.67
C THR A 7 8.39 -13.04 0.44
N GLN A 8 8.20 -12.63 -0.81
CA GLN A 8 7.39 -11.45 -1.14
C GLN A 8 5.91 -11.67 -0.82
N GLU A 9 5.37 -12.85 -1.11
CA GLU A 9 3.99 -13.19 -0.74
C GLU A 9 3.78 -13.21 0.78
N PHE A 10 4.76 -13.72 1.55
CA PHE A 10 4.71 -13.73 3.01
C PHE A 10 4.74 -12.31 3.60
N ILE A 11 5.62 -11.45 3.09
CA ILE A 11 5.69 -10.03 3.47
C ILE A 11 4.35 -9.35 3.15
N ARG A 12 3.82 -9.59 1.94
CA ARG A 12 2.53 -9.08 1.48
C ARG A 12 1.40 -9.47 2.41
N GLY A 13 1.28 -10.76 2.72
CA GLY A 13 0.25 -11.28 3.62
C GLY A 13 0.35 -10.68 5.03
N THR A 14 1.56 -10.60 5.58
CA THR A 14 1.79 -10.08 6.93
C THR A 14 1.42 -8.60 7.04
N LEU A 15 1.88 -7.76 6.10
CA LEU A 15 1.56 -6.33 6.09
C LEU A 15 0.06 -6.10 5.88
N LEU A 16 -0.58 -6.88 5.00
CA LEU A 16 -2.02 -6.82 4.77
C LEU A 16 -2.81 -7.07 6.06
N VAL A 17 -2.48 -8.14 6.80
CA VAL A 17 -3.15 -8.48 8.06
C VAL A 17 -2.99 -7.35 9.08
N LYS A 18 -1.77 -6.83 9.26
CA LYS A 18 -1.50 -5.79 10.26
C LYS A 18 -2.17 -4.45 9.95
N ILE A 19 -2.17 -4.05 8.68
CA ILE A 19 -2.87 -2.82 8.25
C ILE A 19 -4.38 -3.00 8.44
N LYS A 20 -4.93 -4.19 8.12
CA LYS A 20 -6.35 -4.50 8.40
C LYS A 20 -6.69 -4.41 9.88
N ASP A 21 -5.81 -4.89 10.77
CA ASP A 21 -6.04 -4.83 12.22
C ASP A 21 -6.03 -3.38 12.75
N ASP A 22 -5.10 -2.54 12.32
CA ASP A 22 -5.06 -1.12 12.75
C ASP A 22 -6.24 -0.30 12.19
N LEU A 23 -6.72 -0.64 10.98
CA LEU A 23 -7.92 -0.04 10.40
C LEU A 23 -9.18 -0.37 11.21
N LYS A 24 -9.28 -1.59 11.77
CA LYS A 24 -10.37 -1.97 12.70
C LYS A 24 -10.34 -1.16 13.99
N GLY A 25 -9.15 -0.76 14.46
CA GLY A 25 -8.96 0.02 15.67
C GLY A 25 -9.37 1.49 15.58
N TRP A 26 -9.90 1.94 14.44
CA TRP A 26 -10.36 3.33 14.20
C TRP A 26 -9.26 4.37 14.45
N ARG A 27 -8.02 4.10 14.01
CA ARG A 27 -6.87 5.00 14.19
C ARG A 27 -6.43 5.72 12.93
N ILE A 28 -7.13 5.51 11.81
CA ILE A 28 -6.70 5.97 10.49
C ILE A 28 -7.84 6.69 9.79
N PHE A 29 -7.66 8.00 9.59
CA PHE A 29 -8.67 8.92 9.08
C PHE A 29 -8.24 9.71 7.84
N ASN A 30 -6.99 9.57 7.42
CA ASN A 30 -6.44 10.25 6.25
C ASN A 30 -5.22 9.51 5.69
N LYS A 31 -4.66 10.03 4.59
CA LYS A 31 -3.44 9.47 3.97
C LYS A 31 -2.24 9.47 4.94
N ALA A 32 -2.08 10.50 5.77
CA ALA A 32 -0.95 10.61 6.70
C ALA A 32 -1.01 9.55 7.83
N ASP A 33 -2.20 9.27 8.36
CA ASP A 33 -2.39 8.22 9.37
C ASP A 33 -2.07 6.84 8.79
N MET A 34 -2.48 6.60 7.54
CA MET A 34 -2.19 5.34 6.84
C MET A 34 -0.71 5.20 6.55
N LEU A 35 -0.05 6.27 6.09
CA LEU A 35 1.40 6.28 5.93
C LEU A 35 2.11 6.01 7.25
N SER A 36 1.60 6.55 8.36
CA SER A 36 2.15 6.33 9.71
C SER A 36 1.99 4.87 10.15
N VAL A 37 0.83 4.27 9.93
CA VAL A 37 0.56 2.85 10.25
C VAL A 37 1.36 1.92 9.35
N ALA A 38 1.38 2.17 8.04
CA ALA A 38 2.18 1.41 7.10
C ALA A 38 3.67 1.53 7.41
N TYR A 39 4.16 2.72 7.77
CA TYR A 39 5.51 2.94 8.27
C TYR A 39 5.78 2.11 9.52
N TYR A 40 4.89 2.17 10.50
CA TYR A 40 5.05 1.46 11.77
C TYR A 40 5.18 -0.06 11.56
N HIS A 41 4.29 -0.65 10.77
CA HIS A 41 4.31 -2.09 10.50
C HIS A 41 5.45 -2.50 9.57
N SER A 42 5.74 -1.71 8.53
CA SER A 42 6.89 -1.97 7.65
C SER A 42 8.18 -1.89 8.45
N ARG A 43 8.34 -0.87 9.30
CA ARG A 43 9.51 -0.71 10.17
C ARG A 43 9.66 -1.85 11.14
N ARG A 44 8.60 -2.28 11.81
CA ARG A 44 8.67 -3.45 12.69
C ARG A 44 9.07 -4.71 11.95
N PHE A 45 8.54 -4.91 10.74
CA PHE A 45 8.86 -6.08 9.95
C PHE A 45 10.32 -6.08 9.46
N PHE A 46 10.77 -4.96 8.88
CA PHE A 46 12.11 -4.91 8.29
C PHE A 46 13.22 -4.73 9.33
N LEU A 47 12.97 -4.08 10.48
CA LEU A 47 13.98 -3.99 11.54
C LEU A 47 14.26 -5.33 12.23
N THR A 48 13.40 -6.33 12.10
CA THR A 48 13.72 -7.69 12.57
C THR A 48 14.62 -8.45 11.59
N LEU A 49 14.92 -7.89 10.41
CA LEU A 49 15.77 -8.49 9.40
C LEU A 49 17.14 -7.80 9.37
N PRO A 50 18.26 -8.55 9.42
CA PRO A 50 19.60 -7.97 9.45
C PRO A 50 19.94 -7.24 8.15
N ASN A 51 20.52 -6.05 8.26
CA ASN A 51 20.92 -5.17 7.14
C ASN A 51 19.77 -4.53 6.35
N TRP A 52 18.53 -4.58 6.85
CA TRP A 52 17.40 -3.91 6.21
C TRP A 52 17.19 -2.50 6.77
N ALA A 53 16.84 -1.57 5.89
CA ALA A 53 16.55 -0.18 6.23
C ALA A 53 15.35 0.35 5.44
N LEU A 54 14.71 1.38 5.97
CA LEU A 54 13.55 2.04 5.36
C LEU A 54 13.77 3.54 5.28
N ARG A 55 13.33 4.14 4.17
CA ARG A 55 13.27 5.59 3.99
C ARG A 55 11.86 6.01 3.65
N VAL A 56 11.38 7.04 4.34
CA VAL A 56 10.09 7.68 4.09
C VAL A 56 10.30 8.84 3.14
N SER A 57 9.39 8.99 2.18
CA SER A 57 9.42 10.03 1.15
C SER A 57 10.81 10.21 0.53
N PRO A 58 11.43 9.12 0.04
CA PRO A 58 12.78 9.17 -0.51
C PRO A 58 12.85 10.15 -1.69
N GLU A 59 13.96 10.86 -1.81
CA GLU A 59 14.28 11.73 -2.94
C GLU A 59 14.69 10.93 -4.18
N ILE A 60 13.79 10.06 -4.65
CA ILE A 60 13.95 9.25 -5.86
C ILE A 60 12.94 9.75 -6.89
N THR A 61 13.30 9.67 -8.18
CA THR A 61 12.39 9.94 -9.30
C THR A 61 11.05 9.22 -9.10
N GLY A 62 9.93 9.89 -9.37
CA GLY A 62 8.59 9.33 -9.13
C GLY A 62 8.11 9.41 -7.67
N LYS A 63 8.97 9.81 -6.72
CA LYS A 63 8.61 10.13 -5.31
C LYS A 63 7.65 9.12 -4.67
N PRO A 64 8.04 7.82 -4.58
CA PRO A 64 7.23 6.84 -3.87
C PRO A 64 7.12 7.24 -2.39
N ASP A 65 6.12 6.74 -1.69
CA ASP A 65 5.94 7.06 -0.28
C ASP A 65 7.02 6.40 0.61
N LEU A 66 7.47 5.18 0.28
CA LEU A 66 8.54 4.48 1.00
C LEU A 66 9.53 3.80 0.05
N ALA A 67 10.78 3.68 0.50
CA ALA A 67 11.81 2.83 -0.10
C ALA A 67 12.41 1.87 0.94
N VAL A 68 12.63 0.63 0.52
CA VAL A 68 13.22 -0.45 1.33
C VAL A 68 14.60 -0.76 0.80
N PHE A 69 15.59 -0.81 1.69
CA PHE A 69 16.98 -1.09 1.38
C PHE A 69 17.45 -2.34 2.11
N GLU A 70 18.33 -3.11 1.46
CA GLU A 70 19.07 -4.22 2.06
C GLU A 70 20.55 -3.99 1.76
N SER A 71 21.40 -3.91 2.79
CA SER A 71 22.83 -3.61 2.63
C SER A 71 23.09 -2.34 1.81
N ASN A 72 22.28 -1.29 2.03
CA ASN A 72 22.26 -0.03 1.27
C ASN A 72 21.85 -0.12 -0.21
N GLU A 73 21.43 -1.30 -0.70
CA GLU A 73 20.85 -1.46 -2.03
C GLU A 73 19.33 -1.33 -1.99
N LEU A 74 18.75 -0.55 -2.90
CA LEU A 74 17.30 -0.45 -3.04
C LEU A 74 16.72 -1.80 -3.47
N ARG A 75 15.76 -2.33 -2.69
CA ARG A 75 15.07 -3.59 -2.97
C ARG A 75 13.61 -3.43 -3.33
N ALA A 76 12.93 -2.45 -2.74
CA ALA A 76 11.53 -2.19 -3.04
C ALA A 76 11.15 -0.72 -2.89
N VAL A 77 10.11 -0.32 -3.61
CA VAL A 77 9.42 0.97 -3.47
C VAL A 77 7.94 0.73 -3.22
N LEU A 78 7.36 1.45 -2.28
CA LEU A 78 5.96 1.32 -1.89
C LEU A 78 5.24 2.64 -2.15
N GLN A 79 4.06 2.56 -2.76
CA GLN A 79 3.11 3.66 -2.92
C GLN A 79 1.82 3.29 -2.20
N PHE A 80 1.28 4.24 -1.45
CA PHE A 80 -0.01 4.11 -0.78
C PHE A 80 -1.00 5.08 -1.41
N GLU A 81 -2.21 4.59 -1.66
CA GLU A 81 -3.30 5.38 -2.19
C GLU A 81 -4.59 5.10 -1.43
N PHE A 82 -5.32 6.18 -1.13
CA PHE A 82 -6.43 6.16 -0.18
C PHE A 82 -7.66 6.82 -0.79
N ALA A 83 -8.65 6.00 -1.06
CA ALA A 83 -9.86 6.33 -1.78
C ALA A 83 -11.09 6.16 -0.87
N LEU A 84 -11.05 6.77 0.32
CA LEU A 84 -12.22 6.84 1.21
C LEU A 84 -12.78 8.27 1.19
N VAL A 85 -13.96 8.41 0.61
CA VAL A 85 -14.66 9.69 0.53
C VAL A 85 -15.93 9.61 1.38
N PRO A 86 -16.15 10.56 2.30
CA PRO A 86 -17.37 10.62 3.10
C PRO A 86 -18.64 10.63 2.24
N LYS A 87 -19.65 9.87 2.66
CA LYS A 87 -20.91 9.60 1.93
C LYS A 87 -20.79 9.06 0.50
N GLN A 88 -19.60 8.72 0.02
CA GLN A 88 -19.36 8.17 -1.32
C GLN A 88 -18.67 6.80 -1.21
N PHE A 89 -19.42 5.75 -1.58
CA PHE A 89 -19.00 4.35 -1.46
C PHE A 89 -19.47 3.48 -2.63
N ARG A 90 -20.03 4.10 -3.69
CA ARG A 90 -20.65 3.43 -4.84
C ARG A 90 -19.78 3.43 -6.11
N TYR A 91 -18.57 3.98 -6.02
CA TYR A 91 -17.69 4.13 -7.17
C TYR A 91 -16.25 3.91 -6.75
N PHE A 92 -15.56 3.03 -7.46
CA PHE A 92 -14.13 2.85 -7.30
C PHE A 92 -13.35 3.91 -8.13
N PRO A 93 -12.42 4.69 -7.54
CA PRO A 93 -11.69 5.72 -8.29
C PRO A 93 -10.56 5.13 -9.13
N LYS A 94 -10.96 4.40 -10.17
CA LYS A 94 -10.09 3.65 -11.07
C LYS A 94 -8.93 4.46 -11.61
N MET A 95 -9.20 5.66 -12.12
CA MET A 95 -8.18 6.53 -12.71
C MET A 95 -7.05 6.86 -11.74
N VAL A 96 -7.37 7.12 -10.46
CA VAL A 96 -6.37 7.45 -9.44
C VAL A 96 -5.41 6.28 -9.24
N PHE A 97 -5.95 5.06 -9.09
CA PHE A 97 -5.13 3.87 -8.89
C PHE A 97 -4.35 3.47 -10.15
N GLU A 98 -4.92 3.65 -11.34
CA GLU A 98 -4.20 3.43 -12.61
C GLU A 98 -3.03 4.40 -12.78
N ASP A 99 -3.21 5.66 -12.45
CA ASP A 99 -2.14 6.67 -12.50
C ASP A 99 -1.00 6.33 -11.53
N LYS A 100 -1.33 5.88 -10.31
CA LYS A 100 -0.31 5.43 -9.34
C LYS A 100 0.40 4.16 -9.79
N ALA A 101 -0.31 3.21 -10.37
CA ALA A 101 0.30 2.01 -10.95
C ALA A 101 1.24 2.37 -12.12
N LYS A 102 0.82 3.28 -13.00
CA LYS A 102 1.64 3.77 -14.14
C LYS A 102 2.88 4.51 -13.66
N MET A 103 2.75 5.36 -12.65
CA MET A 103 3.88 6.06 -12.01
C MET A 103 4.90 5.05 -11.47
N LEU A 104 4.47 4.06 -10.68
CA LEU A 104 5.35 3.01 -10.18
C LEU A 104 5.99 2.20 -11.30
N LYS A 105 5.23 1.83 -12.33
CA LYS A 105 5.77 1.09 -13.49
C LYS A 105 6.87 1.86 -14.22
N ASN A 106 6.68 3.16 -14.40
CA ASN A 106 7.68 4.03 -15.01
C ASN A 106 8.95 4.09 -14.13
N LEU A 107 8.77 4.25 -12.81
CA LEU A 107 9.88 4.21 -11.86
C LEU A 107 10.64 2.88 -11.91
N LEU A 108 9.95 1.75 -11.83
CA LEU A 108 10.57 0.43 -11.93
C LEU A 108 11.29 0.24 -13.26
N SER A 109 10.75 0.79 -14.36
CA SER A 109 11.39 0.73 -15.67
C SER A 109 12.73 1.47 -15.70
N LEU A 110 12.86 2.58 -14.98
CA LEU A 110 14.12 3.30 -14.78
C LEU A 110 15.11 2.55 -13.86
N LEU A 111 14.61 1.61 -13.06
CA LEU A 111 15.38 0.85 -12.06
C LEU A 111 15.59 -0.63 -12.45
N ARG A 112 15.30 -1.02 -13.70
CA ARG A 112 15.25 -2.44 -14.14
C ARG A 112 16.50 -3.26 -13.81
N GLU A 113 17.67 -2.64 -13.89
CA GLU A 113 18.95 -3.32 -13.63
C GLU A 113 19.15 -3.68 -12.14
N LYS A 114 18.43 -3.02 -11.23
CA LYS A 114 18.62 -3.12 -9.77
C LYS A 114 17.73 -4.17 -9.09
N LYS A 115 16.94 -4.94 -9.86
CA LYS A 115 16.00 -5.95 -9.33
C LYS A 115 15.04 -5.40 -8.25
N VAL A 116 14.55 -4.18 -8.45
CA VAL A 116 13.66 -3.49 -7.52
C VAL A 116 12.22 -3.93 -7.73
N SER A 117 11.50 -4.20 -6.65
CA SER A 117 10.06 -4.52 -6.69
C SER A 117 9.20 -3.28 -6.36
N GLY A 118 8.06 -3.12 -7.02
CA GLY A 118 7.10 -2.05 -6.70
C GLY A 118 5.86 -2.60 -6.02
N TRP A 119 5.35 -1.88 -5.03
CA TRP A 119 4.20 -2.29 -4.24
C TRP A 119 3.20 -1.14 -4.17
N LEU A 120 2.02 -1.35 -4.73
CA LEU A 120 0.92 -0.40 -4.66
C LEU A 120 -0.09 -0.89 -3.61
N PHE A 121 -0.20 -0.16 -2.52
CA PHE A 121 -1.22 -0.35 -1.49
C PHE A 121 -2.41 0.53 -1.80
N GLY A 122 -3.59 -0.07 -1.87
CA GLY A 122 -4.81 0.68 -2.12
C GLY A 122 -5.87 0.38 -1.09
N ILE A 123 -6.40 1.43 -0.49
CA ILE A 123 -7.42 1.33 0.54
C ILE A 123 -8.61 2.14 0.08
N TYR A 124 -9.76 1.48 -0.02
CA TYR A 124 -10.92 2.04 -0.69
C TYR A 124 -12.21 1.47 -0.11
N ASP A 125 -13.31 2.14 -0.41
CA ASP A 125 -14.67 1.72 -0.05
C ASP A 125 -15.53 1.73 -1.30
N THR A 126 -15.82 0.54 -1.81
CA THR A 126 -16.67 0.37 -2.97
C THR A 126 -17.50 -0.91 -2.84
N ASP A 127 -18.73 -0.88 -3.36
CA ASP A 127 -19.56 -2.06 -3.61
C ASP A 127 -19.17 -2.82 -4.88
N GLU A 128 -18.32 -2.25 -5.73
CA GLU A 128 -17.79 -2.93 -6.91
C GLU A 128 -16.90 -4.13 -6.53
N ALA A 129 -16.95 -5.18 -7.36
CA ALA A 129 -16.07 -6.34 -7.21
C ALA A 129 -14.58 -5.92 -7.32
N VAL A 130 -13.71 -6.69 -6.65
CA VAL A 130 -12.28 -6.39 -6.47
C VAL A 130 -11.64 -5.85 -7.75
N PHE A 131 -11.23 -4.58 -7.69
CA PHE A 131 -10.44 -3.95 -8.73
C PHE A 131 -9.03 -4.53 -8.73
N TYR A 132 -8.60 -4.99 -9.90
CA TYR A 132 -7.19 -5.24 -10.19
C TYR A 132 -6.74 -4.13 -11.14
N PRO A 133 -5.78 -3.27 -10.75
CA PRO A 133 -5.10 -2.40 -11.69
C PRO A 133 -4.61 -3.30 -12.82
N THR A 134 -4.80 -2.85 -14.06
CA THR A 134 -4.69 -3.62 -15.31
C THR A 134 -3.30 -4.23 -15.57
N LEU A 135 -2.36 -4.16 -14.63
CA LEU A 135 -0.93 -4.36 -14.83
C LEU A 135 -0.21 -4.93 -13.59
N THR A 136 -0.68 -6.05 -13.02
CA THR A 136 0.26 -6.94 -12.29
C THR A 136 1.25 -7.50 -13.32
N ASP A 137 2.32 -6.74 -13.58
CA ASP A 137 3.38 -7.11 -14.50
C ASP A 137 4.19 -8.23 -13.85
N LYS A 138 4.03 -9.47 -14.34
CA LYS A 138 4.75 -10.67 -13.87
C LYS A 138 6.22 -10.69 -14.29
N SER A 139 6.75 -9.56 -14.77
CA SER A 139 8.17 -9.41 -15.07
C SER A 139 9.02 -9.91 -13.90
N LYS A 140 9.87 -10.91 -14.19
CA LYS A 140 10.77 -11.51 -13.18
C LYS A 140 11.84 -10.54 -12.67
N THR A 141 12.12 -9.46 -13.40
CA THR A 141 13.22 -8.54 -13.07
C THR A 141 12.78 -7.33 -12.25
N SER A 142 11.53 -6.88 -12.36
CA SER A 142 11.00 -5.77 -11.55
C SER A 142 9.48 -5.90 -11.40
N PRO A 143 9.00 -6.80 -10.54
CA PRO A 143 7.57 -7.07 -10.41
C PRO A 143 6.84 -5.88 -9.75
N LEU A 144 5.61 -5.65 -10.19
CA LEU A 144 4.68 -4.70 -9.57
C LEU A 144 3.56 -5.49 -8.88
N PHE A 145 3.45 -5.32 -7.55
CA PHE A 145 2.45 -5.96 -6.72
C PHE A 145 1.34 -4.99 -6.34
N TRP A 146 0.11 -5.50 -6.34
CA TRP A 146 -1.09 -4.80 -5.90
C TRP A 146 -1.59 -5.39 -4.58
N LEU A 147 -1.84 -4.52 -3.60
CA LEU A 147 -2.35 -4.86 -2.28
C LEU A 147 -3.65 -4.07 -2.02
N PRO A 148 -4.80 -4.58 -2.50
CA PRO A 148 -6.09 -3.97 -2.24
C PRO A 148 -6.58 -4.26 -0.81
N ILE A 149 -7.17 -3.25 -0.18
CA ILE A 149 -7.93 -3.36 1.06
C ILE A 149 -9.25 -2.65 0.84
N ASN A 150 -10.30 -3.43 0.60
CA ASN A 150 -11.64 -2.89 0.67
C ASN A 150 -12.08 -2.84 2.14
N VAL A 151 -12.38 -1.66 2.67
CA VAL A 151 -12.81 -1.51 4.08
C VAL A 151 -14.14 -2.21 4.36
N ARG A 152 -14.90 -2.59 3.32
CA ARG A 152 -16.10 -3.41 3.44
C ARG A 152 -15.83 -4.84 3.89
N GLU A 153 -14.61 -5.33 3.75
CA GLU A 153 -14.21 -6.65 4.25
C GLU A 153 -14.07 -6.70 5.78
N PHE A 154 -14.22 -5.57 6.46
CA PHE A 154 -14.16 -5.51 7.92
C PHE A 154 -15.46 -6.02 8.53
N GLN A 155 -15.35 -6.86 9.58
CA GLN A 155 -16.52 -7.44 10.28
C GLN A 155 -17.52 -6.37 10.73
N ASP A 156 -17.05 -5.21 11.18
CA ASP A 156 -17.90 -4.11 11.67
C ASP A 156 -17.97 -2.92 10.70
N TYR A 157 -17.89 -3.17 9.39
CA TYR A 157 -17.84 -2.11 8.36
C TYR A 157 -18.90 -1.02 8.56
N ARG A 158 -20.17 -1.38 8.84
CA ARG A 158 -21.24 -0.39 9.03
C ARG A 158 -20.97 0.56 10.20
N VAL A 159 -20.45 0.03 11.30
CA VAL A 159 -20.10 0.82 12.50
C VAL A 159 -18.91 1.72 12.20
N TRP A 160 -17.88 1.16 11.55
CA TRP A 160 -16.71 1.90 11.09
C TRP A 160 -17.09 3.08 10.19
N ARG A 161 -17.95 2.81 9.19
CA ARG A 161 -18.37 3.79 8.19
C ARG A 161 -19.15 4.95 8.80
N LYS A 162 -20.10 4.64 9.69
CA LYS A 162 -20.86 5.67 10.41
C LYS A 162 -19.93 6.64 11.15
N LYS A 163 -18.92 6.11 11.86
CA LYS A 163 -17.95 6.93 12.59
C LYS A 163 -17.06 7.75 11.67
N TRP A 164 -16.63 7.16 10.55
CA TRP A 164 -15.87 7.86 9.52
C TRP A 164 -16.63 9.08 8.99
N ASP A 165 -17.89 8.89 8.63
CA ASP A 165 -18.75 9.96 8.12
C ASP A 165 -18.99 11.04 9.21
N GLU A 166 -19.22 10.64 10.47
CA GLU A 166 -19.39 11.56 11.61
C GLU A 166 -18.12 12.36 11.97
N LEU A 167 -16.93 11.76 11.87
CA LEU A 167 -15.67 12.45 12.16
C LEU A 167 -15.37 13.56 11.15
N LYS A 168 -15.72 13.35 9.88
CA LYS A 168 -15.54 14.38 8.86
C LYS A 168 -16.46 15.58 9.09
N GLU A 169 -17.68 15.36 9.58
CA GLU A 169 -18.64 16.42 9.91
C GLU A 169 -18.23 17.26 11.14
N LYS A 170 -17.26 16.79 11.93
CA LYS A 170 -16.74 17.53 13.10
C LYS A 170 -15.43 18.28 12.82
N LEU A 171 -14.71 17.90 11.77
CA LEU A 171 -13.40 18.45 11.43
C LEU A 171 -13.46 19.50 10.29
N PHE A 172 -14.64 19.68 9.68
CA PHE A 172 -14.95 20.65 8.62
C PHE A 172 -16.37 21.18 8.82
#